data_AF-A0A392QZ91-F1
#
_entry.id   AF-A0A392QZ91-F1
#
_cell.length_a   1.000
_cell.length_b   1.000
_cell.length_c   1.000
_cell.angle_alpha   90.00
_cell.angle_beta   90.00
_cell.angle_gamma   90.00
#
_symmetry.space_group_name_H-M   'P 1'
#
loop_
_entity.id
_entity.type
_entity.pdbx_description
1 polymer ?
#
loop_
_entity_poly.entity_id
_entity_poly.type
_entity_poly.pdbx_seq_one_letter_code
_entity_poly.pdbx_strand_id
1 'polypeptide(L)'
;IPVINKIDQPTADPDRVKAQLKSMFDLDTSDVLLTSAKTGKGLEHVLPAVIERIPPPPGKSDSSLRMLLLDSYFDEYRGVICHVAVVDGALRKGDKISSAATGKSYEALDIGIMHPELTPTGILFTGQVGYVISGMRSTKEARIGDTIYHTRSTVDVVPLPGKVV
;
A
#
# COMPACT_ATOMS: atom_id res chain seq x y z
N ILE A 1 4.24 -0.33 15.18
CA ILE A 1 3.27 -0.15 16.29
C ILE A 1 2.83 -1.53 16.74
N PRO A 2 3.33 -2.02 17.88
CA PRO A 2 2.94 -3.34 18.38
C PRO A 2 1.53 -3.31 18.98
N VAL A 3 0.68 -4.24 18.55
CA VAL A 3 -0.71 -4.39 19.01
C VAL A 3 -0.92 -5.83 19.43
N ILE A 4 -1.30 -6.05 20.69
CA ILE A 4 -1.71 -7.36 21.20
C ILE A 4 -3.23 -7.38 21.22
N ASN A 5 -3.82 -8.18 20.33
CA ASN A 5 -5.27 -8.35 20.24
C ASN A 5 -5.75 -9.56 21.08
N LYS A 6 -7.08 -9.70 21.21
CA LYS A 6 -7.78 -10.79 21.91
C LYS A 6 -7.56 -10.83 23.43
N ILE A 7 -7.34 -9.67 24.05
CA ILE A 7 -7.17 -9.57 25.52
C ILE A 7 -8.43 -9.95 26.32
N ASP A 8 -9.56 -10.14 25.66
CA ASP A 8 -10.81 -10.61 26.26
C ASP A 8 -10.82 -12.12 26.53
N GLN A 9 -9.88 -12.89 25.98
CA GLN A 9 -9.87 -14.34 26.17
C GLN A 9 -9.42 -14.70 27.60
N PRO A 10 -10.05 -15.70 28.27
CA PRO A 10 -9.63 -16.15 29.59
C PRO A 10 -8.19 -16.67 29.64
N THR A 11 -7.68 -17.14 28.50
CA THR A 11 -6.31 -17.64 28.32
C THR A 11 -5.34 -16.56 27.85
N ALA A 12 -5.79 -15.30 27.71
CA ALA A 12 -4.92 -14.21 27.29
C ALA A 12 -3.93 -13.87 28.40
N ASP A 13 -2.65 -13.81 28.04
CA ASP A 13 -1.56 -13.41 28.93
C ASP A 13 -0.72 -12.32 28.23
N PRO A 14 -1.18 -11.05 28.25
CA PRO A 14 -0.51 -9.96 27.56
C PRO A 14 0.90 -9.67 28.09
N ASP A 15 1.14 -9.89 29.38
CA ASP A 15 2.44 -9.61 30.00
C ASP A 15 3.50 -10.59 29.52
N ARG A 16 3.16 -11.87 29.40
CA ARG A 16 4.05 -12.87 28.78
C ARG A 16 4.35 -12.54 27.32
N VAL A 17 3.36 -12.10 26.54
CA VAL A 17 3.56 -11.69 25.14
C VAL A 17 4.44 -10.44 25.04
N LYS A 18 4.27 -9.45 25.93
CA LYS A 18 5.19 -8.30 26.02
C LYS A 18 6.61 -8.76 26.32
N ALA A 19 6.81 -9.65 27.28
CA ALA A 19 8.14 -10.19 27.58
C ALA A 19 8.78 -10.87 26.37
N GLN A 20 8.00 -11.63 25.59
CA GLN A 20 8.45 -12.24 24.33
C GLN A 20 8.79 -11.20 23.26
N LEU A 21 7.97 -10.16 23.09
CA LEU A 21 8.25 -9.08 22.14
C LEU A 21 9.59 -8.40 22.43
N LYS A 22 9.86 -8.13 23.71
CA LYS A 22 11.13 -7.55 24.15
C LYS A 22 12.29 -8.52 23.94
N SER A 23 12.16 -9.78 24.34
CA SER A 23 13.27 -10.73 24.27
C SER A 23 13.61 -11.20 22.85
N MET A 24 12.61 -11.29 21.96
CA MET A 24 12.78 -11.82 20.60
C MET A 24 13.06 -10.73 19.57
N PHE A 25 12.48 -9.54 19.72
CA PHE A 25 12.52 -8.48 18.71
C PHE A 25 13.15 -7.18 19.21
N ASP A 26 13.62 -7.14 20.47
CA ASP A 26 14.18 -5.94 21.13
C ASP A 26 13.27 -4.71 21.02
N LEU A 27 11.95 -4.95 21.02
CA LEU A 27 10.95 -3.90 20.94
C LEU A 27 10.71 -3.30 22.32
N ASP A 28 10.59 -1.97 22.39
CA ASP A 28 10.06 -1.32 23.58
C ASP A 28 8.57 -1.70 23.75
N THR A 29 8.27 -2.27 24.90
CA THR A 29 6.94 -2.78 25.24
C THR A 29 6.10 -1.76 26.00
N SER A 30 6.68 -0.62 26.37
CA SER A 30 5.98 0.49 27.03
C SER A 30 4.80 0.99 26.19
N ASP A 31 4.99 1.00 24.87
CA ASP A 31 4.07 1.56 23.88
C ASP A 31 3.14 0.52 23.22
N VAL A 32 3.10 -0.70 23.73
CA VAL A 32 2.26 -1.78 23.19
C VAL A 32 0.80 -1.52 23.49
N LEU A 33 -0.02 -1.50 22.43
CA LEU A 33 -1.46 -1.36 22.55
C LEU A 33 -2.11 -2.71 22.85
N LEU A 34 -2.91 -2.75 23.91
CA LEU A 34 -3.71 -3.92 24.29
C LEU A 34 -5.14 -3.73 23.77
N THR A 35 -5.59 -4.63 22.92
CA THR A 35 -6.89 -4.50 22.25
C THR A 35 -7.72 -5.77 22.29
N SER A 36 -9.03 -5.60 22.20
CA SER A 36 -9.97 -6.66 21.88
C SER A 36 -10.84 -6.22 20.71
N ALA A 37 -10.59 -6.79 19.53
CA ALA A 37 -11.44 -6.58 18.37
C ALA A 37 -12.87 -7.11 18.57
N LYS A 38 -13.07 -8.04 19.52
CA LYS A 38 -14.39 -8.61 19.84
C LYS A 38 -15.23 -7.67 20.68
N THR A 39 -14.64 -7.06 21.71
CA THR A 39 -15.37 -6.20 22.66
C THR A 39 -15.22 -4.71 22.36
N GLY A 40 -14.31 -4.36 21.45
CA GLY A 40 -13.97 -2.97 21.09
C GLY A 40 -12.94 -2.33 22.02
N LYS A 41 -12.59 -2.96 23.15
CA LYS A 41 -11.68 -2.40 24.15
C LYS A 41 -10.31 -2.05 23.52
N GLY A 42 -9.87 -0.80 23.67
CA GLY A 42 -8.55 -0.33 23.26
C GLY A 42 -8.39 -0.06 21.76
N LEU A 43 -9.41 -0.32 20.93
CA LEU A 43 -9.35 -0.02 19.50
C LEU A 43 -9.27 1.48 19.22
N GLU A 44 -9.86 2.29 20.09
CA GLU A 44 -9.84 3.75 20.06
C GLU A 44 -8.42 4.35 20.07
N HIS A 45 -7.42 3.58 20.55
CA HIS A 45 -6.03 4.00 20.60
C HIS A 45 -5.22 3.62 19.35
N VAL A 46 -5.75 2.73 18.49
CA VAL A 46 -5.00 2.19 17.35
C VAL A 46 -4.80 3.25 16.26
N LEU A 47 -5.87 3.92 15.82
CA LEU A 47 -5.76 4.95 14.78
C LEU A 47 -4.95 6.17 15.25
N PRO A 48 -5.13 6.71 16.48
CA PRO A 48 -4.25 7.75 17.00
C PRO A 48 -2.78 7.35 17.00
N ALA A 49 -2.45 6.14 17.46
CA ALA A 49 -1.07 5.68 17.46
C ALA A 49 -0.50 5.57 16.03
N VAL A 50 -1.31 5.17 15.05
CA VAL A 50 -0.91 5.17 13.63
C VAL A 50 -0.59 6.59 13.15
N ILE A 51 -1.46 7.56 13.45
CA ILE A 51 -1.29 8.96 13.05
C ILE A 51 -0.05 9.58 13.72
N GLU A 52 0.17 9.31 15.01
CA GLU A 52 1.25 9.92 15.79
C GLU A 52 2.62 9.29 15.52
N ARG A 53 2.67 7.97 15.29
CA ARG A 53 3.93 7.20 15.30
C ARG A 53 4.40 6.80 13.91
N ILE A 54 3.55 6.83 12.89
CA ILE A 54 3.95 6.54 11.50
C ILE A 54 4.20 7.87 10.79
N PRO A 55 5.42 8.10 10.25
CA PRO A 55 5.68 9.31 9.48
C PRO A 55 4.83 9.34 8.21
N PRO A 56 4.45 10.54 7.71
CA PRO A 56 3.76 10.64 6.43
C PRO A 56 4.62 10.06 5.31
N PRO A 57 4.00 9.55 4.23
CA PRO A 57 4.73 8.95 3.12
C PRO A 57 5.69 9.97 2.50
N PRO A 58 6.95 9.60 2.23
CA PRO A 58 7.88 10.46 1.52
C PRO A 58 7.50 10.55 0.04
N GLY A 59 7.89 11.62 -0.64
CA GLY A 59 7.67 11.77 -2.08
C GLY A 59 7.64 13.22 -2.54
N LYS A 60 7.74 13.44 -3.85
CA LYS A 60 7.65 14.78 -4.48
C LYS A 60 6.49 14.84 -5.48
N SER A 61 5.48 15.65 -5.16
CA SER A 61 4.28 15.86 -6.00
C SER A 61 4.59 16.38 -7.40
N ASP A 62 5.64 17.18 -7.53
CA ASP A 62 5.97 17.90 -8.77
C ASP A 62 6.99 17.14 -9.64
N SER A 63 7.32 15.91 -9.25
CA SER A 63 8.28 15.06 -9.96
C SER A 63 7.58 14.06 -10.91
N SER A 64 8.36 13.40 -11.76
CA SER A 64 7.84 12.35 -12.65
C SER A 64 7.19 11.23 -11.86
N LEU A 65 6.08 10.70 -12.38
CA LEU A 65 5.34 9.61 -11.74
C LEU A 65 6.25 8.41 -11.47
N ARG A 66 6.28 7.97 -10.22
CA ARG A 66 6.77 6.65 -9.82
C ARG A 66 5.75 6.03 -8.88
N MET A 67 5.30 4.84 -9.22
CA MET A 67 4.39 4.06 -8.37
C MET A 67 4.93 2.67 -8.16
N LEU A 68 4.68 2.12 -6.98
CA LEU A 68 4.98 0.73 -6.65
C LEU A 68 3.72 -0.12 -6.85
N LEU A 69 3.84 -1.20 -7.62
CA LEU A 69 2.80 -2.22 -7.71
C LEU A 69 2.85 -3.12 -6.48
N LEU A 70 1.86 -2.98 -5.58
CA LEU A 70 1.80 -3.69 -4.31
C LEU A 70 1.16 -5.07 -4.43
N ASP A 71 0.09 -5.17 -5.20
CA ASP A 71 -0.70 -6.38 -5.38
C ASP A 71 -1.51 -6.30 -6.67
N SER A 72 -2.04 -7.42 -7.14
CA SER A 72 -3.00 -7.42 -8.25
C SER A 72 -3.93 -8.62 -8.17
N TYR A 73 -5.15 -8.44 -8.67
CA TYR A 73 -6.10 -9.54 -8.85
C TYR A 73 -6.81 -9.42 -10.20
N PHE A 74 -7.41 -10.52 -10.65
CA PHE A 74 -8.16 -10.56 -11.89
C PHE A 74 -9.66 -10.42 -11.60
N ASP A 75 -10.31 -9.53 -12.35
CA ASP A 75 -11.75 -9.36 -12.41
C ASP A 75 -12.24 -9.73 -13.82
N GLU A 76 -13.33 -10.49 -13.92
CA GLU A 76 -13.82 -11.03 -15.19
C GLU A 76 -14.24 -9.93 -16.19
N TYR A 77 -14.69 -8.78 -15.70
CA TYR A 77 -15.19 -7.69 -16.54
C TYR A 77 -14.15 -6.60 -16.75
N ARG A 78 -13.34 -6.33 -15.74
CA ARG A 78 -12.37 -5.21 -15.73
C ARG A 78 -10.96 -5.64 -16.07
N GLY A 79 -10.68 -6.94 -16.13
CA GLY A 79 -9.35 -7.50 -16.32
C GLY A 79 -8.52 -7.40 -15.05
N VAL A 80 -7.20 -7.21 -15.19
CA VAL A 80 -6.32 -7.10 -14.02
C VAL A 80 -6.47 -5.75 -13.36
N ILE A 81 -6.79 -5.79 -12.06
CA ILE A 81 -6.83 -4.62 -11.18
C ILE A 81 -5.54 -4.62 -10.37
N CYS A 82 -4.79 -3.54 -10.49
CA CYS A 82 -3.51 -3.35 -9.80
C CYS A 82 -3.69 -2.45 -8.59
N HIS A 83 -3.26 -2.90 -7.41
CA HIS A 83 -3.12 -2.04 -6.23
C HIS A 83 -1.74 -1.38 -6.25
N VAL A 84 -1.72 -0.06 -6.21
CA VAL A 84 -0.50 0.72 -6.36
C VAL A 84 -0.35 1.74 -5.23
N ALA A 85 0.90 2.00 -4.85
CA ALA A 85 1.26 3.16 -4.03
C ALA A 85 1.98 4.19 -4.90
N VAL A 86 1.46 5.42 -4.95
CA VAL A 86 2.15 6.53 -5.63
C VAL A 86 3.27 7.02 -4.72
N VAL A 87 4.52 6.86 -5.14
CA VAL A 87 5.68 7.36 -4.39
C VAL A 87 6.03 8.78 -4.80
N ASP A 88 5.89 9.10 -6.09
CA ASP A 88 6.21 10.42 -6.64
C ASP A 88 5.24 10.81 -7.74
N GLY A 89 5.04 12.11 -7.91
CA GLY A 89 4.20 12.67 -8.95
C GLY A 89 2.71 12.41 -8.70
N ALA A 90 1.96 12.31 -9.80
CA ALA A 90 0.56 11.95 -9.79
C ALA A 90 0.20 11.15 -11.05
N LEU A 91 -0.78 10.26 -10.91
CA LEU A 91 -1.37 9.51 -12.02
C LEU A 91 -2.78 10.01 -12.27
N ARG A 92 -3.11 10.34 -13.51
CA ARG A 92 -4.46 10.69 -13.97
C ARG A 92 -5.02 9.63 -14.89
N LYS A 93 -6.34 9.52 -14.93
CA LYS A 93 -7.03 8.68 -15.91
C LYS A 93 -6.66 9.12 -17.33
N GLY A 94 -6.37 8.15 -18.20
CA GLY A 94 -5.90 8.36 -19.57
C GLY A 94 -4.39 8.53 -19.71
N ASP A 95 -3.64 8.63 -18.61
CA ASP A 95 -2.18 8.72 -18.69
C ASP A 95 -1.58 7.42 -19.25
N LYS A 96 -0.53 7.57 -20.07
CA LYS A 96 0.25 6.45 -20.59
C LYS A 96 1.36 6.09 -19.61
N ILE A 97 1.32 4.86 -19.14
CA ILE A 97 2.22 4.34 -18.12
C ILE A 97 3.02 3.15 -18.65
N SER A 98 4.21 2.94 -18.12
CA SER A 98 5.11 1.86 -18.50
C SER A 98 5.59 1.09 -17.27
N SER A 99 5.74 -0.21 -17.44
CA SER A 99 6.31 -1.13 -16.45
C SER A 99 7.84 -1.14 -16.58
N ALA A 100 8.56 -0.89 -15.49
CA ALA A 100 10.02 -0.97 -15.49
C ALA A 100 10.51 -2.43 -15.62
N ALA A 101 9.78 -3.40 -15.06
CA ALA A 101 10.15 -4.81 -15.10
C ALA A 101 9.91 -5.48 -16.45
N THR A 102 8.92 -5.03 -17.23
CA THR A 102 8.54 -5.66 -18.52
C THR A 102 8.79 -4.77 -19.73
N GLY A 103 8.96 -3.45 -19.56
CA GLY A 103 9.07 -2.48 -20.64
C GLY A 103 7.76 -2.24 -21.41
N LYS A 104 6.67 -2.94 -21.05
CA LYS A 104 5.37 -2.78 -21.70
C LYS A 104 4.72 -1.47 -21.26
N SER A 105 3.95 -0.90 -22.19
CA SER A 105 3.22 0.34 -21.97
C SER A 105 1.71 0.10 -22.03
N TYR A 106 1.00 0.86 -21.22
CA TYR A 106 -0.43 0.75 -20.98
C TYR A 106 -1.05 2.15 -20.84
N GLU A 107 -2.37 2.21 -20.79
CA GLU A 107 -3.13 3.43 -20.51
C GLU A 107 -3.93 3.23 -19.23
N ALA A 108 -3.94 4.22 -18.33
CA ALA A 108 -4.71 4.17 -17.10
C ALA A 108 -6.21 4.37 -17.39
N LEU A 109 -6.93 3.28 -17.68
CA LEU A 109 -8.35 3.29 -18.08
C LEU A 109 -9.28 3.70 -16.95
N ASP A 110 -8.98 3.25 -15.73
CA ASP A 110 -9.70 3.68 -14.54
C ASP A 110 -8.78 3.66 -13.32
N ILE A 111 -8.92 4.66 -12.46
CA ILE A 111 -8.10 4.83 -11.26
C ILE A 111 -8.94 5.38 -10.12
N GLY A 112 -8.58 4.98 -8.91
CA GLY A 112 -9.31 5.40 -7.73
C GLY A 112 -8.75 4.82 -6.45
N ILE A 113 -9.54 4.96 -5.39
CA ILE A 113 -9.25 4.40 -4.07
C ILE A 113 -10.25 3.28 -3.75
N MET A 114 -9.95 2.49 -2.72
CA MET A 114 -10.88 1.49 -2.19
C MET A 114 -11.55 2.03 -0.92
N HIS A 115 -12.88 2.05 -0.85
CA HIS A 115 -13.57 2.48 0.37
C HIS A 115 -15.02 1.96 0.55
N PRO A 116 -15.25 0.67 0.88
CA PRO A 116 -14.36 -0.48 0.73
C PRO A 116 -14.27 -0.95 -0.72
N GLU A 117 -15.28 -0.59 -1.51
CA GLU A 117 -15.38 -0.88 -2.94
C GLU A 117 -14.53 0.10 -3.76
N LEU A 118 -14.27 -0.28 -5.01
CA LEU A 118 -13.56 0.56 -5.97
C LEU A 118 -14.34 1.86 -6.23
N THR A 119 -13.76 2.98 -5.81
CA THR A 119 -14.32 4.31 -5.94
C THR A 119 -13.44 5.13 -6.89
N PRO A 120 -13.89 5.38 -8.15
CA PRO A 120 -13.13 6.15 -9.11
C PRO A 120 -12.91 7.58 -8.63
N THR A 121 -11.65 8.04 -8.64
CA THR A 121 -11.29 9.42 -8.29
C THR A 121 -10.77 10.19 -9.50
N GLY A 122 -10.35 9.49 -10.56
CA GLY A 122 -9.75 10.08 -11.76
C GLY A 122 -8.33 10.60 -11.58
N ILE A 123 -7.81 10.60 -10.34
CA ILE A 123 -6.45 10.99 -9.99
C ILE A 123 -5.96 10.28 -8.72
N LEU A 124 -4.70 9.87 -8.71
CA LEU A 124 -3.96 9.43 -7.52
C LEU A 124 -2.74 10.34 -7.31
N PHE A 125 -2.61 10.90 -6.12
CA PHE A 125 -1.54 11.81 -5.72
C PHE A 125 -0.41 11.08 -5.00
N THR A 126 0.76 11.72 -4.94
CA THR A 126 1.90 11.29 -4.12
C THR A 126 1.47 10.88 -2.71
N GLY A 127 1.96 9.73 -2.26
CA GLY A 127 1.66 9.14 -0.96
C GLY A 127 0.35 8.35 -0.89
N GLN A 128 -0.52 8.42 -1.91
CA GLN A 128 -1.77 7.68 -1.90
C GLN A 128 -1.59 6.23 -2.35
N VAL A 129 -2.38 5.35 -1.72
CA VAL A 129 -2.57 3.97 -2.16
C VAL A 129 -3.94 3.89 -2.84
N GLY A 130 -3.98 3.25 -4.00
CA GLY A 130 -5.19 3.14 -4.81
C GLY A 130 -5.14 1.96 -5.76
N TYR A 131 -6.07 1.95 -6.69
CA TYR A 131 -6.13 0.96 -7.76
C TYR A 131 -5.93 1.59 -9.14
N VAL A 132 -5.44 0.79 -10.07
CA VAL A 132 -5.32 1.12 -11.50
C VAL A 132 -5.79 -0.05 -12.33
N ILE A 133 -6.67 0.24 -13.30
CA ILE A 133 -7.07 -0.66 -14.37
C ILE A 133 -6.41 -0.16 -15.65
N SER A 134 -5.58 -0.99 -16.27
CA SER A 134 -4.74 -0.56 -17.40
C SER A 134 -4.84 -1.45 -18.65
N GLY A 135 -5.80 -2.38 -18.66
CA GLY A 135 -5.99 -3.32 -19.76
C GLY A 135 -4.98 -4.48 -19.81
N MET A 136 -4.19 -4.66 -18.74
CA MET A 136 -3.40 -5.88 -18.53
C MET A 136 -4.32 -7.10 -18.54
N ARG A 137 -3.95 -8.15 -19.30
CA ARG A 137 -4.81 -9.32 -19.52
C ARG A 137 -4.56 -10.45 -18.52
N SER A 138 -3.38 -10.46 -17.91
CA SER A 138 -2.97 -11.50 -16.94
C SER A 138 -2.20 -10.88 -15.80
N THR A 139 -2.39 -11.40 -14.59
CA THR A 139 -1.61 -11.02 -13.40
C THR A 139 -0.11 -11.25 -13.59
N LYS A 140 0.31 -12.09 -14.55
CA LYS A 140 1.73 -12.25 -14.93
C LYS A 140 2.36 -10.98 -15.52
N GLU A 141 1.54 -10.08 -16.06
CA GLU A 141 1.98 -8.77 -16.55
C GLU A 141 2.12 -7.76 -15.40
N ALA A 142 1.32 -7.92 -14.34
CA ALA A 142 1.35 -7.14 -13.11
C ALA A 142 2.35 -7.75 -12.11
N ARG A 143 3.64 -7.51 -12.35
CA ARG A 143 4.70 -8.03 -11.45
C ARG A 143 4.71 -7.27 -10.12
N ILE A 144 4.32 -7.93 -9.03
CA ILE A 144 4.41 -7.36 -7.68
C ILE A 144 5.84 -6.87 -7.39
N GLY A 145 5.96 -5.66 -6.85
CA GLY A 145 7.23 -4.97 -6.64
C GLY A 145 7.75 -4.17 -7.84
N ASP A 146 7.05 -4.19 -8.98
CA ASP A 146 7.42 -3.40 -10.15
C ASP A 146 7.20 -1.89 -9.93
N THR A 147 7.99 -1.09 -10.63
CA THR A 147 7.83 0.35 -10.73
C THR A 147 7.07 0.71 -12.00
N ILE A 148 5.95 1.41 -11.82
CA ILE A 148 5.16 1.97 -12.91
C ILE A 148 5.44 3.47 -13.00
N TYR A 149 5.69 3.97 -14.20
CA TYR A 149 6.05 5.38 -14.46
C TYR A 149 5.41 5.90 -15.75
N HIS A 150 5.42 7.22 -15.97
CA HIS A 150 4.90 7.81 -17.22
C HIS A 150 5.74 7.43 -18.43
N THR A 151 5.12 6.87 -19.49
CA THR A 151 5.83 6.40 -20.70
C THR A 151 6.66 7.49 -21.38
N ARG A 152 6.20 8.74 -21.33
CA ARG A 152 6.89 9.90 -21.93
C ARG A 152 7.65 10.74 -20.89
N SER A 153 8.16 10.13 -19.82
CA SER A 153 9.02 10.84 -18.87
C SER A 153 10.27 11.35 -19.59
N THR A 154 10.55 12.66 -19.49
CA THR A 154 11.78 13.30 -19.97
C THR A 154 12.96 13.13 -19.01
N VAL A 155 12.71 12.51 -17.85
CA VAL A 155 13.68 12.28 -16.78
C VAL A 155 13.91 10.78 -16.66
N ASP A 156 15.17 10.35 -16.57
CA ASP A 156 15.55 8.97 -16.29
C ASP A 156 14.90 8.53 -14.97
N VAL A 157 13.92 7.63 -15.08
CA VAL A 157 13.19 7.13 -13.91
C VAL A 157 14.02 6.03 -13.26
N VAL A 158 14.57 6.32 -12.08
CA VAL A 158 15.20 5.30 -11.25
C VAL A 158 14.10 4.42 -10.65
N PRO A 159 14.06 3.11 -10.96
CA PRO A 159 13.08 2.20 -10.40
C PRO A 159 13.15 2.17 -8.87
N LEU A 160 12.00 2.00 -8.24
CA LEU A 160 11.92 1.85 -6.79
C LEU A 160 12.61 0.55 -6.36
N PRO A 161 13.35 0.56 -5.24
CA PRO A 161 13.91 -0.66 -4.67
C PRO A 161 12.76 -1.54 -4.19
N GLY A 162 12.69 -2.79 -4.67
CA GLY A 162 11.60 -3.67 -4.25
C GLY A 162 11.29 -4.83 -5.17
N LYS A 163 12.27 -5.45 -5.85
CA LYS A 163 12.04 -6.78 -6.39
C LYS A 163 11.64 -7.69 -5.23
N VAL A 164 10.36 -8.01 -5.12
CA VAL A 164 9.89 -9.12 -4.30
C VAL A 164 10.43 -10.36 -5.01
N VAL A 165 11.41 -11.00 -4.38
CA VAL A 165 11.96 -12.29 -4.83
C VAL A 165 10.89 -13.35 -4.66
#